data_AF-C4A023-F1
#
_entry.id   AF-C4A023-F1
#
_cell.length_a   1.000
_cell.length_b   1.000
_cell.length_c   1.000
_cell.angle_alpha   90.00
_cell.angle_beta   90.00
_cell.angle_gamma   90.00
#
_symmetry.space_group_name_H-M   'P 1'
#
loop_
_entity.id
_entity.type
_entity.pdbx_description
1 polymer ?
#
loop_
_entity_poly.entity_id
_entity_poly.type
_entity_poly.pdbx_seq_one_letter_code
_entity_poly.pdbx_strand_id
1 'polypeptide(L)'
;IIFATMVFYAERNHPNSFFSSIPEGFWYIIVTMTTLGYGDMTPRTIPGKLVTAFCSITSVILLTLPLTVIVSNFTNVIQSKKGGDRGR
;
A
#
# COMPACT_ATOMS: atom_id res chain seq x y z
N ILE A 1 4.34 -8.92 -0.31
CA ILE A 1 4.90 -10.22 -0.78
C ILE A 1 4.50 -10.51 -2.22
N ILE A 2 3.21 -10.74 -2.51
CA ILE A 2 2.73 -11.16 -3.84
C ILE A 2 3.14 -10.17 -4.95
N PHE A 3 2.91 -8.87 -4.73
CA PHE A 3 3.34 -7.84 -5.69
C PHE A 3 4.87 -7.74 -5.81
N ALA A 4 5.62 -7.94 -4.73
CA ALA A 4 7.09 -7.93 -4.74
C ALA A 4 7.63 -9.08 -5.59
N THR A 5 7.05 -10.28 -5.45
CA THR A 5 7.42 -11.43 -6.28
C THR A 5 7.04 -11.26 -7.75
N MET A 6 5.89 -10.63 -8.05
CA MET A 6 5.51 -10.31 -9.44
C MET A 6 6.46 -9.32 -10.09
N VAL A 7 6.80 -8.22 -9.40
CA VAL A 7 7.74 -7.21 -9.92
C VAL A 7 9.14 -7.81 -10.08
N PHE A 8 9.60 -8.61 -9.11
CA PHE A 8 10.87 -9.33 -9.22
C PHE A 8 10.89 -10.25 -10.46
N TYR A 9 9.83 -11.02 -10.67
CA TYR A 9 9.73 -11.89 -11.85
C TYR A 9 9.67 -11.10 -13.16
N ALA A 10 8.96 -9.97 -13.18
CA ALA A 10 8.88 -9.09 -14.35
C ALA A 10 10.23 -8.45 -14.71
N GLU A 11 11.06 -8.10 -13.71
CA GLU A 11 12.35 -7.44 -13.90
C GLU A 11 13.54 -8.39 -14.01
N ARG A 12 13.38 -9.68 -13.67
CA ARG A 12 14.47 -10.69 -13.62
C ARG A 12 15.29 -10.79 -14.91
N ASN A 13 14.67 -10.50 -16.06
CA ASN A 13 15.31 -10.64 -17.37
C ASN A 13 16.06 -9.37 -17.82
N HIS A 14 16.09 -8.29 -17.02
CA HIS A 14 16.80 -7.07 -17.38
C HIS A 14 18.19 -6.99 -16.75
N PRO A 15 19.26 -6.74 -17.54
CA PRO A 15 20.63 -6.70 -17.05
C PRO A 15 20.97 -5.50 -16.15
N ASN A 16 20.05 -4.54 -15.97
CA ASN A 16 20.17 -3.37 -15.08
C ASN A 16 18.99 -3.30 -14.08
N SER A 17 18.50 -4.45 -13.63
CA SER A 17 17.44 -4.55 -12.64
C SER A 17 17.95 -4.13 -11.26
N PHE A 18 17.23 -3.22 -10.59
CA PHE A 18 17.43 -2.92 -9.16
C PHE A 18 16.86 -4.01 -8.24
N PHE A 19 16.16 -5.00 -8.79
CA PHE A 19 15.52 -6.09 -8.07
C PHE A 19 16.40 -7.35 -8.18
N SER A 20 17.59 -7.30 -7.57
CA SER A 20 18.55 -8.41 -7.58
C SER A 20 18.18 -9.49 -6.56
N SER A 21 17.56 -9.09 -5.45
CA SER A 21 17.14 -10.01 -4.38
C SER A 21 15.68 -9.82 -3.96
N ILE A 22 15.06 -10.87 -3.41
CA ILE A 22 13.67 -10.81 -2.90
C ILE A 22 13.50 -9.68 -1.85
N PRO A 23 14.40 -9.49 -0.87
CA PRO A 23 14.28 -8.42 0.13
C PRO A 23 14.26 -6.99 -0.46
N GLU A 24 14.94 -6.76 -1.57
CA GLU A 24 14.94 -5.46 -2.26
C GLU A 24 13.56 -5.15 -2.87
N GLY A 25 12.92 -6.16 -3.47
CA GLY A 25 11.54 -6.04 -3.93
C GLY A 25 10.57 -5.79 -2.78
N PHE A 26 10.82 -6.35 -1.60
CA PHE A 26 10.03 -6.06 -0.40
C PHE A 26 10.14 -4.60 0.02
N TRP A 27 11.36 -4.05 0.10
CA TRP A 27 11.60 -2.65 0.42
C TRP A 27 10.85 -1.72 -0.55
N TYR A 28 11.04 -1.95 -1.85
CA TYR A 28 10.37 -1.19 -2.90
C TYR A 28 8.84 -1.19 -2.75
N ILE A 29 8.24 -2.37 -2.53
CA ILE A 29 6.78 -2.49 -2.39
C ILE A 29 6.29 -1.79 -1.12
N ILE A 30 7.00 -1.87 0.00
CA ILE A 30 6.62 -1.15 1.22
C ILE A 30 6.61 0.36 0.98
N VAL A 31 7.70 0.89 0.43
CA VAL A 31 7.86 2.32 0.09
C VAL A 31 6.78 2.78 -0.88
N THR A 32 6.42 1.95 -1.86
CA THR A 32 5.38 2.27 -2.85
C THR A 32 3.98 2.21 -2.27
N MET A 33 3.64 1.16 -1.50
CA MET A 33 2.32 1.00 -0.89
C MET A 33 2.03 2.08 0.15
N THR A 34 3.07 2.55 0.84
CA THR A 34 3.00 3.68 1.78
C THR A 34 3.05 5.05 1.09
N THR A 35 3.14 5.08 -0.24
CA THR A 35 3.23 6.30 -1.06
C THR A 35 4.45 7.18 -0.79
N LEU A 36 5.49 6.65 -0.11
CA LEU A 36 6.75 7.36 0.13
C LEU A 36 7.48 7.64 -1.18
N GLY A 37 7.60 6.61 -2.03
CA GLY A 37 8.11 6.75 -3.40
C GLY A 37 9.50 7.39 -3.51
N TYR A 38 10.49 6.92 -2.73
CA TYR A 38 11.84 7.47 -2.72
C TYR A 38 12.49 7.57 -4.13
N GLY A 39 12.12 6.68 -5.05
CA GLY A 39 12.60 6.69 -6.43
C GLY A 39 14.02 6.15 -6.60
N ASP A 40 14.64 5.66 -5.52
CA ASP A 40 15.90 4.92 -5.47
C ASP A 40 15.83 3.63 -6.30
N MET A 41 14.69 2.96 -6.26
CA MET A 41 14.44 1.72 -6.96
C MET A 41 13.15 1.85 -7.76
N THR A 42 13.19 1.59 -9.06
CA THR A 42 12.00 1.63 -9.93
C THR A 42 12.07 0.55 -11.02
N PRO A 43 10.93 -0.10 -11.35
CA PRO A 43 10.86 -1.07 -12.43
C PRO A 43 11.15 -0.40 -13.77
N ARG A 44 12.06 -1.00 -14.55
CA ARG A 44 12.44 -0.50 -15.88
C ARG A 44 11.52 -1.08 -16.96
N THR A 45 10.99 -2.28 -16.74
CA THR A 45 10.09 -3.00 -17.64
C THR A 45 8.68 -2.42 -17.65
N ILE A 46 8.02 -2.55 -18.80
CA ILE A 46 6.60 -2.25 -18.96
C ILE A 46 5.73 -3.10 -18.01
N PRO A 47 5.88 -4.45 -17.93
CA PRO A 47 5.09 -5.26 -17.00
C PRO A 47 5.32 -4.89 -15.54
N GLY A 48 6.56 -4.60 -15.11
CA GLY A 48 6.85 -4.19 -13.73
C GLY A 48 6.15 -2.87 -13.35
N LYS A 49 6.09 -1.91 -14.26
CA LYS A 49 5.36 -0.65 -14.07
C LYS A 49 3.85 -0.86 -13.95
N LEU A 50 3.26 -1.72 -14.77
CA LEU A 50 1.82 -2.04 -14.69
C LEU A 50 1.47 -2.70 -13.35
N VAL A 51 2.24 -3.72 -12.94
CA VAL A 51 2.03 -4.39 -11.64
C VAL A 51 2.11 -3.40 -10.48
N THR A 52 3.08 -2.49 -10.53
CA THR A 52 3.25 -1.44 -9.53
C THR A 52 2.05 -0.49 -9.50
N ALA A 53 1.55 -0.06 -10.66
CA ALA A 53 0.37 0.80 -10.74
C ALA A 53 -0.87 0.14 -10.13
N PHE A 54 -1.12 -1.14 -10.44
CA PHE A 54 -2.20 -1.90 -9.83
C PHE A 54 -2.01 -2.06 -8.32
N CYS A 55 -0.78 -2.35 -7.86
CA CYS A 55 -0.45 -2.45 -6.45
C CYS A 55 -0.80 -1.18 -5.67
N SER A 56 -0.46 0.00 -6.20
CA SER A 56 -0.77 1.29 -5.57
C SER A 56 -2.28 1.51 -5.42
N ILE A 57 -3.07 1.17 -6.45
CA ILE A 57 -4.54 1.31 -6.39
C ILE A 57 -5.13 0.35 -5.36
N THR A 58 -4.70 -0.92 -5.36
CA THR A 58 -5.16 -1.92 -4.39
C THR A 58 -4.79 -1.53 -2.96
N SER A 59 -3.61 -0.93 -2.74
CA SER A 59 -3.17 -0.46 -1.43
C SER A 59 -4.17 0.52 -0.81
N VAL A 60 -4.61 1.52 -1.58
CA VAL A 60 -5.53 2.56 -1.10
C VAL A 60 -6.88 1.96 -0.69
N ILE A 61 -7.40 1.03 -1.49
CA ILE A 61 -8.66 0.33 -1.17
C ILE A 61 -8.53 -0.45 0.13
N LEU A 62 -7.42 -1.19 0.30
CA LEU A 62 -7.16 -1.98 1.49
C LEU A 62 -6.98 -1.12 2.75
N LEU A 63 -6.35 0.05 2.64
CA LEU A 63 -6.19 0.99 3.76
C LEU A 63 -7.50 1.70 4.12
N THR A 64 -8.42 1.86 3.17
CA THR A 64 -9.70 2.54 3.39
C THR A 64 -10.64 1.75 4.33
N LEU A 65 -10.62 0.42 4.25
CA LEU A 65 -11.45 -0.45 5.08
C LEU A 65 -11.17 -0.32 6.60
N PRO A 66 -9.94 -0.51 7.10
CA PRO A 66 -9.65 -0.36 8.53
C PRO A 66 -9.83 1.09 9.01
N LEU A 67 -9.50 2.09 8.17
CA LEU A 67 -9.75 3.49 8.50
C LEU A 67 -11.25 3.75 8.74
N THR A 68 -12.11 3.24 7.87
CA THR A 68 -13.57 3.39 8.02
C THR A 68 -14.08 2.75 9.31
N VAL A 69 -13.63 1.54 9.63
CA VAL A 69 -13.99 0.85 10.88
C VAL A 69 -13.57 1.65 12.11
N ILE A 70 -12.35 2.21 12.11
CA ILE A 70 -11.86 3.04 13.21
C ILE A 70 -12.76 4.29 13.37
N VAL A 71 -13.05 4.99 12.28
CA VAL A 71 -13.91 6.19 12.30
C VAL A 71 -15.33 5.87 12.79
N SER A 72 -15.91 4.74 12.36
CA SER A 72 -17.22 4.29 12.83
C SER A 72 -17.23 4.05 14.34
N ASN A 73 -16.19 3.43 14.89
CA ASN A 73 -16.06 3.22 16.34
C ASN A 73 -15.97 4.54 17.11
N PHE A 74 -15.13 5.47 16.65
CA PHE A 74 -15.03 6.80 17.29
C PHE A 74 -16.36 7.57 17.21
N THR A 75 -17.06 7.50 16.07
CA THR A 75 -18.36 8.17 15.89
C THR A 75 -19.39 7.63 16.87
N ASN A 76 -19.44 6.30 17.08
CA ASN A 76 -20.34 5.67 18.05
C ASN A 76 -20.09 6.18 19.48
N VAL A 77 -18.82 6.25 19.91
CA VAL A 77 -18.46 6.75 21.25
C VAL A 77 -18.86 8.22 21.44
N ILE A 78 -18.64 9.05 20.42
CA ILE A 78 -19.01 10.47 20.46
C ILE A 78 -20.55 10.62 20.53
N GLN A 79 -21.30 9.81 19.77
CA GLN A 79 -22.76 9.81 19.82
C GLN A 79 -23.30 9.36 21.18
N SER A 80 -22.71 8.32 21.80
CA SER A 80 -23.06 7.91 23.16
C SER A 80 -22.85 9.04 24.17
N LYS A 81 -21.77 9.82 24.03
CA LYS A 81 -21.50 10.97 24.92
C LYS A 81 -22.45 12.15 24.67
N LYS A 82 -22.86 12.38 23.41
CA LYS A 82 -23.83 13.44 23.04
C LYS A 82 -25.27 13.13 23.49
N GLY A 83 -25.63 11.85 23.57
CA GLY A 83 -26.94 11.41 24.08
C GLY A 83 -27.10 11.59 25.60
N GLY A 84 -25.99 11.52 26.36
CA GLY A 84 -26.01 11.69 27.82
C GLY A 84 -26.10 13.13 28.31
N ASP A 85 -25.71 14.11 27.49
CA ASP A 85 -25.68 15.54 27.88
C ASP A 85 -26.99 16.29 27.55
N ARG A 86 -27.85 15.69 26.72
CA ARG A 86 -29.19 16.24 26.39
C ARG A 86 -30.29 15.86 27.38
N GLY A 87 -29.98 14.97 28.33
CA GLY A 87 -30.90 14.47 29.35
C GLY A 87 -30.75 15.16 30.71
N ARG A 88 -30.06 16.30 30.78
CA ARG A 88 -29.93 17.15 31.97
C ARG A 88 -30.44 18.55 31.69
#